data_AF-A0A382R152-F1
#
_entry.id   AF-A0A382R152-F1
#
_cell.length_a   1.000
_cell.length_b   1.000
_cell.length_c   1.000
_cell.angle_alpha   90.00
_cell.angle_beta   90.00
_cell.angle_gamma   90.00
#
_symmetry.space_group_name_H-M   'P 1'
#
loop_
_entity.id
_entity.type
_entity.pdbx_description
1 polymer ?
#
loop_
_entity_poly.entity_id
_entity_poly.type
_entity_poly.pdbx_seq_one_letter_code
_entity_poly.pdbx_strand_id
1 'polypeptide(L)'
;ERAMEWLEFLGRCDDSSILEWLQSEDFDQKVALFQSLVKVYKDDEMTNSYEGVEGMTHLSLDGVYDIYFKIKEHGALKRLLILLCSEDPKLYNSILEAVIWYPVTQTVEKAYRWRLIRTAERGIPDFEESMQIYSRPSPEALKLPVPELEDFTYQGEFKIAPTYPLALMESVPFLKDVILRLGSSARLNTVCWEFIYLANKVMVADQVNPSDLEMRKESLQKMLGYINIGLEIGSCGDLERGAKLLSHTHALPFFQTGYYKLMDLKWKAENFLKENGSFLEWILTDYHKDLLAAFLDRFPRVAQVGDKKSFSWRHFESIQDVRNAE
;
A
#
# COMPACT_ATOMS: atom_id res chain seq x y z
N GLU A 1 -1.61 -10.26 15.73
CA GLU A 1 -0.13 -10.13 15.78
C GLU A 1 0.32 -8.68 15.68
N ARG A 2 0.19 -7.96 14.56
CA ARG A 2 0.63 -6.54 14.45
C ARG A 2 0.05 -5.57 15.50
N ALA A 3 -1.18 -5.77 15.96
CA ALA A 3 -1.77 -4.94 17.02
C ALA A 3 -1.04 -5.08 18.38
N MET A 4 -0.45 -6.25 18.66
CA MET A 4 0.31 -6.49 19.88
C MET A 4 1.66 -5.79 19.85
N GLU A 5 2.35 -5.83 18.71
CA GLU A 5 3.59 -5.08 18.50
C GLU A 5 3.37 -3.58 18.76
N TRP A 6 2.27 -3.02 18.22
CA TRP A 6 1.90 -1.63 18.47
C TRP A 6 1.61 -1.34 19.94
N LEU A 7 0.93 -2.24 20.66
CA LEU A 7 0.67 -2.09 22.09
C LEU A 7 1.95 -2.13 22.91
N GLU A 8 2.92 -2.98 22.54
CA GLU A 8 4.23 -2.98 23.19
C GLU A 8 4.99 -1.68 22.95
N PHE A 9 4.95 -1.14 21.72
CA PHE A 9 5.55 0.15 21.42
C PHE A 9 4.89 1.28 22.22
N LEU A 10 3.56 1.35 22.24
CA LEU A 10 2.81 2.30 23.08
C LEU A 10 3.16 2.12 24.56
N GLY A 11 3.31 0.88 25.03
CA GLY A 11 3.72 0.57 26.39
C GLY A 11 5.10 1.10 26.79
N ARG A 12 5.96 1.45 25.82
CA ARG A 12 7.29 2.07 26.04
C ARG A 12 7.27 3.61 25.97
N CYS A 13 6.17 4.21 25.53
CA CYS A 13 5.99 5.65 25.49
C CYS A 13 5.69 6.23 26.88
N ASP A 14 5.91 7.53 27.05
CA ASP A 14 5.50 8.30 28.22
C ASP A 14 3.97 8.41 28.34
N ASP A 15 3.48 8.63 29.55
CA ASP A 15 2.04 8.68 29.84
C ASP A 15 1.31 9.78 29.05
N SER A 16 1.93 10.95 28.86
CA SER A 16 1.35 12.05 28.09
C SER A 16 1.11 11.69 26.62
N SER A 17 2.10 11.11 25.95
CA SER A 17 1.98 10.69 24.54
C SER A 17 0.90 9.62 24.34
N ILE A 18 0.79 8.70 25.30
CA ILE A 18 -0.23 7.64 25.28
C ILE A 18 -1.63 8.23 25.43
N LEU A 19 -1.82 9.17 26.37
CA LEU A 19 -3.10 9.84 26.58
C LEU A 19 -3.51 10.67 25.37
N GLU A 20 -2.57 11.42 24.81
CA GLU A 20 -2.82 12.22 23.61
C GLU A 20 -3.33 11.32 22.48
N TRP A 21 -2.65 10.20 22.23
CA TRP A 21 -3.10 9.22 21.24
C TRP A 21 -4.49 8.64 21.56
N LEU A 22 -4.72 8.26 22.81
CA LEU A 22 -6.02 7.74 23.26
C LEU A 22 -7.14 8.77 23.16
N GLN A 23 -6.86 10.06 23.25
CA GLN A 23 -7.85 11.13 23.13
C GLN A 23 -8.09 11.53 21.67
N SER A 24 -7.03 11.55 20.85
CA SER A 24 -7.09 12.01 19.46
C SER A 24 -7.58 10.96 18.46
N GLU A 25 -7.33 9.68 18.72
CA GLU A 25 -7.62 8.61 17.76
C GLU A 25 -9.14 8.35 17.62
N ASP A 26 -9.55 7.67 16.54
CA ASP A 26 -10.96 7.31 16.34
C ASP A 26 -11.52 6.42 17.48
N PHE A 27 -12.76 6.67 17.87
CA PHE A 27 -13.40 5.97 18.98
C PHE A 27 -13.69 4.51 18.63
N ASP A 28 -14.28 4.23 17.47
CA ASP A 28 -14.61 2.86 17.05
C ASP A 28 -13.35 2.00 16.91
N GLN A 29 -12.22 2.59 16.50
CA GLN A 29 -10.93 1.89 16.49
C GLN A 29 -10.45 1.48 17.87
N LYS A 30 -10.58 2.34 18.89
CA LYS A 30 -10.25 1.99 20.28
C LYS A 30 -11.15 0.85 20.74
N VAL A 31 -12.45 0.95 20.49
CA VAL A 31 -13.42 -0.09 20.87
C VAL A 31 -13.10 -1.41 20.17
N ALA A 32 -12.80 -1.40 18.86
CA ALA A 32 -12.39 -2.60 18.13
C ALA A 32 -11.14 -3.25 18.73
N LEU A 33 -10.14 -2.44 19.10
CA LEU A 33 -8.92 -2.89 19.77
C LEU A 33 -9.27 -3.58 21.10
N PHE A 34 -10.01 -2.91 21.99
CA PHE A 34 -10.38 -3.49 23.28
C PHE A 34 -11.29 -4.73 23.12
N GLN A 35 -12.27 -4.72 22.21
CA GLN A 35 -13.11 -5.90 21.91
C GLN A 35 -12.27 -7.11 21.48
N SER A 36 -11.13 -6.90 20.80
CA SER A 36 -10.24 -8.00 20.40
C SER A 36 -9.39 -8.54 21.56
N LEU A 37 -9.17 -7.77 22.63
CA LEU A 37 -8.18 -8.06 23.68
C LEU A 37 -8.78 -8.34 25.06
N VAL A 38 -9.97 -7.82 25.34
CA VAL A 38 -10.66 -8.00 26.63
C VAL A 38 -12.09 -8.49 26.46
N LYS A 39 -12.61 -9.10 27.51
CA LYS A 39 -14.05 -9.18 27.80
C LYS A 39 -14.32 -8.29 29.00
N VAL A 40 -15.43 -7.57 28.97
CA VAL A 40 -15.82 -6.66 30.04
C VAL A 40 -17.19 -7.08 30.53
N TYR A 41 -17.34 -7.16 31.84
CA TYR A 41 -18.59 -7.45 32.51
C TYR A 41 -18.88 -6.35 33.53
N LYS A 42 -20.15 -6.22 33.90
CA LYS A 42 -20.63 -5.33 34.94
C LYS A 42 -21.67 -6.10 35.75
N ASP A 43 -21.82 -5.77 37.03
CA ASP A 43 -22.87 -6.34 37.85
C ASP A 43 -24.23 -5.73 37.45
N ASP A 44 -24.81 -6.25 36.37
CA ASP A 44 -26.16 -5.94 35.90
C ASP A 44 -26.89 -7.20 35.38
N GLU A 45 -28.21 -7.09 35.20
CA GLU A 45 -29.05 -8.24 34.79
C GLU A 45 -28.69 -8.83 33.42
N MET A 46 -27.98 -8.08 32.58
CA MET A 46 -27.75 -8.43 31.17
C MET A 46 -26.34 -8.95 30.90
N THR A 47 -25.39 -8.70 31.80
CA THR A 47 -23.97 -9.04 31.63
C THR A 47 -23.39 -9.88 32.78
N ASN A 48 -24.12 -10.14 33.87
CA ASN A 48 -23.63 -10.92 35.02
C ASN A 48 -23.57 -12.46 34.80
N SER A 49 -23.29 -12.96 33.59
CA SER A 49 -23.18 -14.40 33.35
C SER A 49 -21.76 -14.94 33.50
N TYR A 50 -20.70 -14.11 33.41
CA TYR A 50 -19.27 -14.49 33.55
C TYR A 50 -18.84 -15.78 32.81
N GLU A 51 -19.61 -16.21 31.81
CA GLU A 51 -19.37 -17.47 31.11
C GLU A 51 -18.15 -17.36 30.18
N GLY A 52 -17.27 -18.36 30.23
CA GLY A 52 -16.12 -18.45 29.32
C GLY A 52 -15.00 -17.46 29.63
N VAL A 53 -14.87 -17.05 30.90
CA VAL A 53 -13.69 -16.37 31.46
C VAL A 53 -13.06 -17.12 32.62
N GLU A 54 -13.43 -18.39 32.83
CA GLU A 54 -12.87 -19.18 33.93
C GLU A 54 -11.34 -19.29 33.79
N GLY A 55 -10.62 -18.90 34.83
CA GLY A 55 -9.15 -18.94 34.86
C GLY A 55 -8.45 -17.82 34.07
N MET A 56 -9.17 -16.87 33.49
CA MET A 56 -8.56 -15.68 32.87
C MET A 56 -8.09 -14.69 33.94
N THR A 57 -7.00 -13.98 33.63
CA THR A 57 -6.57 -12.86 34.49
C THR A 57 -7.58 -11.72 34.36
N HIS A 58 -8.03 -11.20 35.50
CA HIS A 58 -8.98 -10.10 35.55
C HIS A 58 -8.43 -8.89 36.32
N LEU A 59 -9.05 -7.75 36.07
CA LEU A 59 -8.73 -6.48 36.69
C LEU A 59 -10.04 -5.71 36.89
N SER A 60 -10.24 -5.19 38.10
CA SER A 60 -11.25 -4.18 38.41
C SER A 60 -10.53 -2.95 38.96
N LEU A 61 -10.77 -1.78 38.36
CA LEU A 61 -10.11 -0.52 38.73
C LEU A 61 -11.02 0.40 39.53
N ASP A 62 -12.32 0.38 39.23
CA ASP A 62 -13.33 1.28 39.77
C ASP A 62 -14.41 0.55 40.59
N GLY A 63 -14.33 -0.78 40.68
CA GLY A 63 -15.33 -1.61 41.34
C GLY A 63 -16.65 -1.72 40.58
N VAL A 64 -16.70 -1.24 39.33
CA VAL A 64 -17.90 -1.27 38.48
C VAL A 64 -17.70 -2.25 37.32
N TYR A 65 -16.57 -2.17 36.62
CA TYR A 65 -16.29 -3.06 35.50
C TYR A 65 -15.27 -4.12 35.90
N ASP A 66 -15.58 -5.36 35.52
CA ASP A 66 -14.67 -6.49 35.61
C ASP A 66 -14.11 -6.80 34.23
N ILE A 67 -12.81 -6.53 34.06
CA ILE A 67 -12.11 -6.63 32.79
C ILE A 67 -11.26 -7.90 32.76
N TYR A 68 -11.58 -8.82 31.86
CA TYR A 68 -10.84 -10.07 31.65
C TYR A 68 -9.98 -10.00 30.40
N PHE A 69 -8.69 -10.31 30.55
CA PHE A 69 -7.74 -10.30 29.44
C PHE A 69 -7.82 -11.60 28.63
N LYS A 70 -8.02 -11.47 27.31
CA LYS A 70 -7.98 -12.60 26.36
C LYS A 70 -6.56 -13.05 26.04
N ILE A 71 -5.57 -12.21 26.37
CA ILE A 71 -4.15 -12.39 26.06
C ILE A 71 -3.32 -12.65 27.31
N LYS A 72 -2.24 -13.42 27.18
CA LYS A 72 -1.31 -13.68 28.30
C LYS A 72 -0.47 -12.44 28.63
N GLU A 73 0.06 -11.76 27.62
CA GLU A 73 0.89 -10.57 27.75
C GLU A 73 0.03 -9.31 27.82
N HIS A 74 -0.50 -9.02 29.00
CA HIS A 74 -1.47 -7.93 29.22
C HIS A 74 -0.85 -6.69 29.89
N GLY A 75 0.47 -6.65 30.10
CA GLY A 75 1.14 -5.58 30.86
C GLY A 75 0.92 -4.18 30.27
N ALA A 76 1.13 -4.03 28.95
CA ALA A 76 0.90 -2.76 28.26
C ALA A 76 -0.58 -2.35 28.32
N LEU A 77 -1.49 -3.29 28.07
CA LEU A 77 -2.93 -3.04 28.08
C LEU A 77 -3.45 -2.67 29.47
N LYS A 78 -2.95 -3.33 30.52
CA LYS A 78 -3.24 -2.99 31.92
C LYS A 78 -2.77 -1.57 32.24
N ARG A 79 -1.58 -1.17 31.80
CA ARG A 79 -1.10 0.21 31.96
C ARG A 79 -2.02 1.21 31.26
N LEU A 80 -2.44 0.93 30.02
CA LEU A 80 -3.38 1.79 29.28
C LEU A 80 -4.71 1.96 30.03
N LEU A 81 -5.29 0.88 30.55
CA LEU A 81 -6.54 0.92 31.31
C LEU A 81 -6.41 1.71 32.62
N ILE A 82 -5.31 1.52 33.35
CA ILE A 82 -5.03 2.29 34.58
C ILE A 82 -4.93 3.79 34.26
N LEU A 83 -4.19 4.14 33.22
CA LEU A 83 -3.97 5.53 32.81
C LEU A 83 -5.26 6.20 32.32
N LEU A 84 -6.06 5.51 31.51
CA LEU A 84 -7.39 5.97 31.11
C LEU A 84 -8.30 6.20 32.32
N CYS A 85 -8.33 5.25 33.25
CA CYS A 85 -9.18 5.33 34.42
C CYS A 85 -8.79 6.51 35.34
N SER A 86 -7.51 6.87 35.44
CA SER A 86 -7.06 7.98 36.28
C SER A 86 -7.21 9.35 35.61
N GLU A 87 -6.88 9.46 34.32
CA GLU A 87 -6.75 10.76 33.64
C GLU A 87 -7.99 11.15 32.84
N ASP A 88 -8.71 10.17 32.26
CA ASP A 88 -9.96 10.41 31.54
C ASP A 88 -11.03 9.35 31.86
N PRO A 89 -11.63 9.40 33.07
CA PRO A 89 -12.64 8.44 33.49
C PRO A 89 -13.86 8.39 32.55
N LYS A 90 -14.18 9.51 31.88
CA LYS A 90 -15.31 9.58 30.93
C LYS A 90 -15.03 8.76 29.69
N LEU A 91 -13.85 8.92 29.10
CA LEU A 91 -13.42 8.13 27.95
C LEU A 91 -13.28 6.64 28.31
N TYR A 92 -12.70 6.34 29.48
CA TYR A 92 -12.61 4.98 30.02
C TYR A 92 -13.99 4.30 30.07
N ASN A 93 -14.96 4.93 30.74
CA ASN A 93 -16.33 4.40 30.86
C ASN A 93 -16.99 4.22 29.49
N SER A 94 -16.82 5.21 28.60
CA SER A 94 -17.43 5.17 27.26
C SER A 94 -16.89 4.00 26.43
N ILE A 95 -15.58 3.75 26.49
CA ILE A 95 -14.94 2.64 25.79
C ILE A 95 -15.44 1.30 26.35
N LEU A 96 -15.48 1.14 27.67
CA LEU A 96 -15.92 -0.12 28.29
C LEU A 96 -17.39 -0.44 28.00
N GLU A 97 -18.27 0.55 28.13
CA GLU A 97 -19.68 0.39 27.74
C GLU A 97 -19.81 0.04 26.24
N ALA A 98 -19.04 0.68 25.37
CA ALA A 98 -19.04 0.33 23.95
C ALA A 98 -18.50 -1.09 23.68
N VAL A 99 -17.49 -1.55 24.43
CA VAL A 99 -16.97 -2.92 24.33
C VAL A 99 -18.06 -3.95 24.68
N ILE A 100 -18.88 -3.67 25.70
CA ILE A 100 -19.99 -4.52 26.12
C ILE A 100 -21.10 -4.53 25.06
N TRP A 101 -21.55 -3.34 24.61
CA TRP A 101 -22.81 -3.20 23.89
C TRP A 101 -22.69 -3.16 22.37
N TYR A 102 -21.54 -2.76 21.82
CA TYR A 102 -21.44 -2.58 20.37
C TYR A 102 -21.25 -3.92 19.64
N PRO A 103 -21.98 -4.19 18.54
CA PRO A 103 -21.75 -5.37 17.74
C PRO A 103 -20.36 -5.34 17.10
N VAL A 104 -19.53 -6.35 17.39
CA VAL A 104 -18.13 -6.43 16.93
C VAL A 104 -17.99 -6.21 15.42
N THR A 105 -18.84 -6.83 14.60
CA THR A 105 -18.79 -6.69 13.13
C THR A 105 -18.95 -5.23 12.68
N GLN A 106 -19.87 -4.49 13.29
CA GLN A 106 -20.12 -3.09 12.90
C GLN A 106 -18.98 -2.18 13.36
N THR A 107 -18.47 -2.40 14.58
CA THR A 107 -17.35 -1.64 15.13
C THR A 107 -16.08 -1.84 14.29
N VAL A 108 -15.78 -3.08 13.90
CA VAL A 108 -14.62 -3.39 13.04
C VAL A 108 -14.75 -2.73 11.67
N GLU A 109 -15.93 -2.77 11.05
CA GLU A 109 -16.18 -2.14 9.75
C GLU A 109 -16.00 -0.60 9.82
N LYS A 110 -16.52 0.05 10.86
CA LYS A 110 -16.33 1.50 11.06
C LYS A 110 -14.85 1.85 11.26
N ALA A 111 -14.17 1.13 12.15
CA ALA A 111 -12.73 1.31 12.38
C ALA A 111 -11.93 1.12 11.09
N TYR A 112 -12.29 0.13 10.27
CA TYR A 112 -11.67 -0.10 8.97
C TYR A 112 -11.88 1.08 8.00
N ARG A 113 -13.10 1.61 7.89
CA ARG A 113 -13.38 2.79 7.05
C ARG A 113 -12.60 4.03 7.49
N TRP A 114 -12.55 4.31 8.79
CA TRP A 114 -11.75 5.43 9.31
C TRP A 114 -10.27 5.27 9.03
N ARG A 115 -9.74 4.04 9.14
CA ARG A 115 -8.37 3.74 8.74
C ARG A 115 -8.16 4.03 7.24
N LEU A 116 -9.08 3.62 6.37
CA LEU A 116 -8.99 3.91 4.94
C LEU A 116 -8.97 5.41 4.66
N ILE A 117 -9.87 6.19 5.29
CA ILE A 117 -9.92 7.65 5.13
C ILE A 117 -8.58 8.29 5.51
N ARG A 118 -8.07 8.02 6.72
CA ARG A 118 -6.80 8.61 7.20
C ARG A 118 -5.59 8.19 6.38
N THR A 119 -5.63 7.00 5.80
CA THR A 119 -4.55 6.47 4.95
C THR A 119 -4.61 7.10 3.55
N ALA A 120 -5.81 7.28 3.00
CA ALA A 120 -6.06 7.97 1.73
C ALA A 120 -5.69 9.46 1.82
N GLU A 121 -5.98 10.11 2.94
CA GLU A 121 -5.54 11.47 3.25
C GLU A 121 -4.01 11.61 3.16
N ARG A 122 -3.26 10.56 3.49
CA ARG A 122 -1.79 10.49 3.37
C ARG A 122 -1.32 9.99 1.99
N GLY A 123 -2.20 9.92 1.01
CA GLY A 123 -1.90 9.53 -0.37
C GLY A 123 -1.82 8.03 -0.61
N ILE A 124 -2.33 7.19 0.29
CA ILE A 124 -2.42 5.73 0.10
C ILE A 124 -3.90 5.37 -0.12
N PRO A 125 -4.32 5.15 -1.38
CA PRO A 125 -5.71 4.91 -1.71
C PRO A 125 -6.19 3.51 -1.30
N ASP A 126 -7.50 3.29 -1.40
CA ASP A 126 -8.10 1.97 -1.17
C ASP A 126 -7.79 0.96 -2.29
N PHE A 127 -8.19 -0.29 -2.07
CA PHE A 127 -7.90 -1.37 -3.00
C PHE A 127 -8.63 -1.24 -4.34
N GLU A 128 -9.88 -0.81 -4.34
CA GLU A 128 -10.68 -0.70 -5.57
C GLU A 128 -10.14 0.41 -6.46
N GLU A 129 -9.80 1.56 -5.87
CA GLU A 129 -9.19 2.69 -6.56
C GLU A 129 -7.78 2.34 -7.06
N SER A 130 -7.03 1.57 -6.29
CA SER A 130 -5.69 1.11 -6.67
C SER A 130 -5.73 0.15 -7.84
N MET A 131 -6.73 -0.74 -7.91
CA MET A 131 -6.86 -1.72 -8.99
C MET A 131 -7.06 -1.06 -10.38
N GLN A 132 -7.57 0.18 -10.42
CA GLN A 132 -7.80 0.92 -11.66
C GLN A 132 -6.52 1.17 -12.47
N ILE A 133 -5.34 1.11 -11.86
CA ILE A 133 -4.06 1.25 -12.60
C ILE A 133 -3.83 0.13 -13.60
N TYR A 134 -4.47 -1.03 -13.41
CA TYR A 134 -4.39 -2.19 -14.31
C TYR A 134 -5.57 -2.27 -15.29
N SER A 135 -6.38 -1.21 -15.38
CA SER A 135 -7.47 -1.08 -16.34
C SER A 135 -7.03 -0.40 -17.63
N ARG A 136 -7.78 -0.62 -18.73
CA ARG A 136 -7.48 0.01 -20.03
C ARG A 136 -7.47 1.52 -19.90
N PRO A 137 -6.50 2.22 -20.54
CA PRO A 137 -6.50 3.68 -20.54
C PRO A 137 -7.79 4.16 -21.18
N SER A 138 -8.58 4.92 -20.42
CA SER A 138 -9.81 5.49 -20.93
C SER A 138 -9.48 6.71 -21.80
N PRO A 139 -10.16 6.91 -22.95
CA PRO A 139 -9.99 8.13 -23.74
C PRO A 139 -10.34 9.41 -22.96
N GLU A 140 -11.13 9.28 -21.89
CA GLU A 140 -11.50 10.36 -20.98
C GLU A 140 -10.37 10.74 -20.04
N ALA A 141 -9.56 9.77 -19.57
CA ALA A 141 -8.39 10.05 -18.74
C ALA A 141 -7.34 10.93 -19.45
N LEU A 142 -7.27 10.85 -20.79
CA LEU A 142 -6.42 11.72 -21.60
C LEU A 142 -6.93 13.17 -21.72
N LYS A 143 -8.19 13.42 -21.32
CA LYS A 143 -8.81 14.75 -21.35
C LYS A 143 -8.79 15.46 -20.00
N LEU A 144 -8.36 14.77 -18.94
CA LEU A 144 -8.26 15.36 -17.61
C LEU A 144 -7.17 16.43 -17.60
N PRO A 145 -7.43 17.61 -17.02
CA PRO A 145 -6.41 18.64 -16.87
C PRO A 145 -5.28 18.10 -15.99
N VAL A 146 -4.04 18.42 -16.36
CA VAL A 146 -2.86 18.12 -15.54
C VAL A 146 -2.98 18.86 -14.21
N PRO A 147 -2.61 18.24 -13.08
CA PRO A 147 -2.75 18.87 -11.79
C PRO A 147 -1.72 19.99 -11.63
N GLU A 148 -2.15 21.05 -10.96
CA GLU A 148 -1.30 22.14 -10.51
C GLU A 148 -0.66 21.78 -9.16
N LEU A 149 0.36 22.54 -8.74
CA LEU A 149 1.02 22.31 -7.44
C LEU A 149 0.05 22.50 -6.27
N GLU A 150 -0.91 23.40 -6.47
CA GLU A 150 -1.98 23.75 -5.54
C GLU A 150 -2.92 22.58 -5.27
N ASP A 151 -3.10 21.66 -6.23
CA ASP A 151 -3.96 20.48 -6.07
C ASP A 151 -3.39 19.46 -5.07
N PHE A 152 -2.10 19.55 -4.75
CA PHE A 152 -1.42 18.70 -3.77
C PHE A 152 -1.26 19.38 -2.41
N THR A 153 -2.01 20.44 -2.14
CA THR A 153 -1.86 21.20 -0.89
C THR A 153 -2.59 20.54 0.28
N TYR A 154 -1.82 20.22 1.33
CA TYR A 154 -2.34 20.00 2.67
C TYR A 154 -2.18 21.28 3.50
N GLN A 155 -3.22 21.66 4.24
CA GLN A 155 -3.16 22.86 5.10
C GLN A 155 -2.07 22.70 6.16
N GLY A 156 -1.03 23.55 6.11
CA GLY A 156 0.00 23.64 7.14
C GLY A 156 1.33 22.92 6.87
N GLU A 157 1.51 22.24 5.73
CA GLU A 157 2.74 21.50 5.41
C GLU A 157 3.60 22.13 4.30
N PHE A 158 4.90 21.79 4.32
CA PHE A 158 5.88 22.25 3.33
C PHE A 158 5.57 21.70 1.93
N LYS A 159 5.58 22.60 0.93
CA LYS A 159 5.35 22.32 -0.50
C LYS A 159 6.56 21.67 -1.19
N ILE A 160 7.10 20.60 -0.63
CA ILE A 160 8.29 19.94 -1.17
C ILE A 160 7.85 18.67 -1.90
N ALA A 161 8.07 18.65 -3.22
CA ALA A 161 7.77 17.47 -4.01
C ALA A 161 8.68 16.30 -3.59
N PRO A 162 8.15 15.06 -3.51
CA PRO A 162 8.94 13.89 -3.17
C PRO A 162 9.88 13.52 -4.32
N THR A 163 11.14 13.93 -4.24
CA THR A 163 12.13 13.74 -5.32
C THR A 163 12.79 12.35 -5.33
N TYR A 164 12.54 11.52 -4.33
CA TYR A 164 13.17 10.20 -4.23
C TYR A 164 12.90 9.23 -5.41
N PRO A 165 11.78 9.29 -6.16
CA PRO A 165 11.63 8.51 -7.40
C PRO A 165 12.69 8.87 -8.45
N LEU A 166 13.15 10.13 -8.44
CA LEU A 166 14.17 10.59 -9.39
C LEU A 166 15.52 9.87 -9.17
N ALA A 167 15.78 9.36 -7.96
CA ALA A 167 16.98 8.59 -7.66
C ALA A 167 17.02 7.23 -8.38
N LEU A 168 15.87 6.72 -8.85
CA LEU A 168 15.76 5.46 -9.59
C LEU A 168 15.71 5.66 -11.11
N MET A 169 15.92 6.89 -11.60
CA MET A 169 15.80 7.19 -13.03
C MET A 169 16.88 6.56 -13.91
N GLU A 170 17.98 6.08 -13.32
CA GLU A 170 19.01 5.35 -14.07
C GLU A 170 18.49 4.06 -14.69
N SER A 171 17.49 3.42 -14.08
CA SER A 171 16.85 2.23 -14.63
C SER A 171 15.84 2.54 -15.74
N VAL A 172 15.58 3.82 -16.05
CA VAL A 172 14.58 4.24 -17.05
C VAL A 172 15.10 5.40 -17.92
N PRO A 173 16.06 5.12 -18.82
CA PRO A 173 16.82 6.16 -19.51
C PRO A 173 15.97 7.08 -20.38
N PHE A 174 14.92 6.56 -21.03
CA PHE A 174 14.05 7.37 -21.88
C PHE A 174 13.24 8.40 -21.08
N LEU A 175 12.62 7.97 -19.97
CA LEU A 175 11.87 8.85 -19.06
C LEU A 175 12.78 9.89 -18.42
N LYS A 176 14.01 9.49 -18.01
CA LYS A 176 15.03 10.41 -17.51
C LYS A 176 15.31 11.53 -18.52
N ASP A 177 15.56 11.16 -19.77
CA ASP A 177 15.87 12.11 -20.84
C ASP A 177 14.69 13.00 -21.23
N VAL A 178 13.46 12.48 -21.13
CA VAL A 178 12.23 13.28 -21.29
C VAL A 178 12.08 14.29 -20.16
N ILE A 179 12.29 13.88 -18.91
CA ILE A 179 12.21 14.76 -17.74
C ILE A 179 13.22 15.92 -17.84
N LEU A 180 14.45 15.63 -18.29
CA LEU A 180 15.47 16.66 -18.51
C LEU A 180 15.06 17.70 -19.57
N ARG A 181 14.17 17.34 -20.50
CA ARG A 181 13.63 18.23 -21.56
C ARG A 181 12.31 18.90 -21.19
N LEU A 182 11.68 18.52 -20.08
CA LEU A 182 10.37 19.04 -19.68
C LEU A 182 10.38 20.57 -19.47
N GLY A 183 11.51 21.13 -19.04
CA GLY A 183 11.74 22.59 -18.93
C GLY A 183 10.96 23.31 -17.83
N SER A 184 9.94 22.69 -17.24
CA SER A 184 9.09 23.24 -16.18
C SER A 184 9.34 22.54 -14.85
N SER A 185 9.92 23.26 -13.88
CA SER A 185 10.11 22.76 -12.51
C SER A 185 8.78 22.52 -11.80
N ALA A 186 7.77 23.34 -12.06
CA ALA A 186 6.43 23.17 -11.51
C ALA A 186 5.78 21.86 -11.95
N ARG A 187 5.85 21.55 -13.27
CA ARG A 187 5.33 20.27 -13.79
C ARG A 187 6.16 19.10 -13.28
N LEU A 188 7.48 19.22 -13.20
CA LEU A 188 8.33 18.15 -12.65
C LEU A 188 7.92 17.80 -11.21
N ASN A 189 7.61 18.80 -10.39
CA ASN A 189 7.13 18.60 -9.03
C ASN A 189 5.78 17.87 -9.00
N THR A 190 4.82 18.23 -9.86
CA THR A 190 3.53 17.53 -9.92
C THR A 190 3.67 16.11 -10.46
N VAL A 191 4.57 15.87 -11.43
CA VAL A 191 4.93 14.52 -11.88
C VAL A 191 5.50 13.68 -10.73
N CYS A 192 6.34 14.25 -9.87
CA CYS A 192 6.87 13.52 -8.72
C CYS A 192 5.75 13.08 -7.76
N TRP A 193 4.77 13.95 -7.51
CA TRP A 193 3.58 13.57 -6.73
C TRP A 193 2.75 12.49 -7.41
N GLU A 194 2.51 12.60 -8.72
CA GLU A 194 1.82 11.56 -9.50
C GLU A 194 2.54 10.21 -9.42
N PHE A 195 3.87 10.21 -9.49
CA PHE A 195 4.67 8.98 -9.36
C PHE A 195 4.51 8.34 -7.98
N ILE A 196 4.51 9.12 -6.90
CA ILE A 196 4.29 8.56 -5.55
C ILE A 196 2.90 8.01 -5.41
N TYR A 197 1.90 8.74 -5.91
CA TYR A 197 0.53 8.27 -5.85
C TYR A 197 0.35 6.96 -6.62
N LEU A 198 0.93 6.85 -7.82
CA LEU A 198 0.93 5.61 -8.60
C LEU A 198 1.72 4.49 -7.93
N ALA A 199 2.86 4.77 -7.30
CA ALA A 199 3.60 3.76 -6.55
C ALA A 199 2.81 3.23 -5.35
N ASN A 200 2.09 4.10 -4.65
CA ASN A 200 1.18 3.71 -3.58
C ASN A 200 0.04 2.82 -4.11
N LYS A 201 -0.55 3.17 -5.26
CA LYS A 201 -1.53 2.31 -5.94
C LYS A 201 -0.95 0.95 -6.33
N VAL A 202 0.27 0.91 -6.85
CA VAL A 202 0.96 -0.36 -7.18
C VAL A 202 1.11 -1.22 -5.91
N MET A 203 1.61 -0.64 -4.81
CA MET A 203 1.78 -1.38 -3.56
C MET A 203 0.46 -1.94 -3.03
N VAL A 204 -0.62 -1.15 -3.05
CA VAL A 204 -1.94 -1.58 -2.58
C VAL A 204 -2.53 -2.65 -3.50
N ALA A 205 -2.53 -2.43 -4.83
CA ALA A 205 -3.09 -3.36 -5.81
C ALA A 205 -2.33 -4.70 -5.85
N ASP A 206 -1.02 -4.66 -5.61
CA ASP A 206 -0.16 -5.84 -5.56
C ASP A 206 -0.14 -6.51 -4.18
N GLN A 207 -0.77 -5.89 -3.18
CA GLN A 207 -0.80 -6.32 -1.77
C GLN A 207 0.61 -6.43 -1.14
N VAL A 208 1.48 -5.50 -1.53
CA VAL A 208 2.85 -5.38 -1.04
C VAL A 208 2.83 -4.82 0.38
N ASN A 209 3.69 -5.34 1.27
CA ASN A 209 3.84 -4.81 2.61
C ASN A 209 4.55 -3.45 2.56
N PRO A 210 3.87 -2.33 2.86
CA PRO A 210 4.49 -1.02 2.77
C PRO A 210 5.50 -0.78 3.88
N SER A 211 5.76 -1.69 4.81
CA SER A 211 6.82 -1.51 5.83
C SER A 211 8.20 -1.98 5.35
N ASP A 212 8.25 -2.74 4.24
CA ASP A 212 9.49 -3.28 3.69
C ASP A 212 10.09 -2.29 2.67
N LEU A 213 11.29 -1.80 2.95
CA LEU A 213 11.95 -0.80 2.11
C LEU A 213 12.35 -1.35 0.74
N GLU A 214 12.75 -2.62 0.65
CA GLU A 214 13.11 -3.23 -0.64
C GLU A 214 11.86 -3.45 -1.49
N MET A 215 10.75 -3.90 -0.89
CA MET A 215 9.50 -4.05 -1.64
C MET A 215 8.92 -2.70 -2.12
N ARG A 216 9.10 -1.62 -1.34
CA ARG A 216 8.76 -0.25 -1.80
C ARG A 216 9.59 0.13 -3.02
N LYS A 217 10.90 -0.13 -2.97
CA LYS A 217 11.82 0.15 -4.07
C LYS A 217 11.44 -0.64 -5.33
N GLU A 218 11.14 -1.93 -5.21
CA GLU A 218 10.65 -2.74 -6.33
C GLU A 218 9.35 -2.19 -6.93
N SER A 219 8.40 -1.76 -6.08
CA SER A 219 7.13 -1.16 -6.53
C SER A 219 7.35 0.15 -7.30
N LEU A 220 8.30 0.97 -6.86
CA LEU A 220 8.72 2.18 -7.58
C LEU A 220 9.39 1.85 -8.92
N GLN A 221 10.28 0.85 -8.95
CA GLN A 221 10.94 0.41 -10.19
C GLN A 221 9.93 -0.11 -11.21
N LYS A 222 8.97 -0.93 -10.76
CA LYS A 222 7.85 -1.39 -11.58
C LYS A 222 7.05 -0.23 -12.16
N MET A 223 6.67 0.72 -11.31
CA MET A 223 5.92 1.92 -11.70
C MET A 223 6.68 2.74 -12.75
N LEU A 224 7.95 3.05 -12.50
CA LEU A 224 8.78 3.81 -13.42
C LEU A 224 8.99 3.07 -14.74
N GLY A 225 9.27 1.77 -14.70
CA GLY A 225 9.46 0.95 -15.90
C GLY A 225 8.23 0.93 -16.79
N TYR A 226 7.04 0.79 -16.20
CA TYR A 226 5.78 0.78 -16.96
C TYR A 226 5.48 2.15 -17.57
N ILE A 227 5.69 3.24 -16.80
CA ILE A 227 5.56 4.60 -17.33
C ILE A 227 6.55 4.83 -18.47
N ASN A 228 7.81 4.41 -18.30
CA ASN A 228 8.85 4.56 -19.31
C ASN A 228 8.45 3.89 -20.63
N ILE A 229 8.02 2.63 -20.57
CA ILE A 229 7.53 1.87 -21.74
C ILE A 229 6.33 2.54 -22.38
N GLY A 230 5.32 2.92 -21.59
CA GLY A 230 4.12 3.56 -22.12
C GLY A 230 4.38 4.92 -22.76
N LEU A 231 5.29 5.71 -22.17
CA LEU A 231 5.71 7.00 -22.70
C LEU A 231 6.53 6.84 -23.99
N GLU A 232 7.42 5.84 -24.06
CA GLU A 232 8.19 5.52 -25.25
C GLU A 232 7.27 5.08 -26.40
N ILE A 233 6.24 4.27 -26.12
CA ILE A 233 5.20 3.91 -27.10
C ILE A 233 4.43 5.14 -27.55
N GLY A 234 3.92 5.96 -26.63
CA GLY A 234 3.09 7.11 -26.95
C GLY A 234 3.83 8.22 -27.72
N SER A 235 5.14 8.35 -27.50
CA SER A 235 6.00 9.31 -28.19
C SER A 235 6.65 8.75 -29.46
N CYS A 236 6.48 7.46 -29.74
CA CYS A 236 7.22 6.72 -30.77
C CYS A 236 8.76 6.83 -30.61
N GLY A 237 9.25 6.88 -29.37
CA GLY A 237 10.67 7.02 -29.04
C GLY A 237 11.27 8.41 -29.28
N ASP A 238 10.44 9.42 -29.58
CA ASP A 238 10.89 10.81 -29.77
C ASP A 238 10.85 11.61 -28.47
N LEU A 239 12.00 12.18 -28.08
CA LEU A 239 12.17 12.84 -26.78
C LEU A 239 11.38 14.15 -26.67
N GLU A 240 11.25 14.91 -27.76
CA GLU A 240 10.49 16.17 -27.78
C GLU A 240 8.98 15.90 -27.66
N ARG A 241 8.49 14.89 -28.39
CA ARG A 241 7.11 14.40 -28.24
C ARG A 241 6.87 13.85 -26.85
N GLY A 242 7.83 13.11 -26.28
CA GLY A 242 7.77 12.61 -24.91
C GLY A 242 7.61 13.75 -23.89
N ALA A 243 8.44 14.80 -23.99
CA ALA A 243 8.34 15.98 -23.11
C ALA A 243 7.02 16.72 -23.28
N LYS A 244 6.52 16.83 -24.52
CA LYS A 244 5.19 17.41 -24.80
C LYS A 244 4.05 16.57 -24.22
N LEU A 245 4.13 15.24 -24.29
CA LEU A 245 3.13 14.34 -23.72
C LEU A 245 3.12 14.43 -22.19
N LEU A 246 4.29 14.35 -21.55
CA LEU A 246 4.42 14.40 -20.09
C LEU A 246 3.99 15.76 -19.52
N SER A 247 4.16 16.86 -20.28
CA SER A 247 3.72 18.19 -19.86
C SER A 247 2.20 18.38 -19.88
N HIS A 248 1.46 17.62 -20.68
CA HIS A 248 0.01 17.80 -20.87
C HIS A 248 -0.85 16.59 -20.47
N THR A 249 -0.22 15.50 -20.01
CA THR A 249 -0.91 14.26 -19.63
C THR A 249 -0.47 13.82 -18.25
N HIS A 250 -1.41 13.26 -17.49
CA HIS A 250 -1.13 12.54 -16.25
C HIS A 250 -0.21 11.33 -16.49
N ALA A 251 0.51 10.90 -15.47
CA ALA A 251 1.38 9.73 -15.53
C ALA A 251 0.61 8.40 -15.69
N LEU A 252 -0.64 8.34 -15.21
CA LEU A 252 -1.46 7.12 -15.17
C LEU A 252 -1.67 6.47 -16.57
N PRO A 253 -2.09 7.21 -17.62
CA PRO A 253 -2.20 6.64 -18.96
C PRO A 253 -0.91 5.99 -19.50
N PHE A 254 0.27 6.54 -19.16
CA PHE A 254 1.54 5.93 -19.55
C PHE A 254 1.78 4.62 -18.81
N PHE A 255 1.55 4.60 -17.49
CA PHE A 255 1.61 3.35 -16.70
C PHE A 255 0.69 2.27 -17.29
N GLN A 256 -0.58 2.62 -17.55
CA GLN A 256 -1.56 1.70 -18.12
C GLN A 256 -1.12 1.19 -19.49
N THR A 257 -0.64 2.07 -20.37
CA THR A 257 -0.14 1.70 -21.70
C THR A 257 1.03 0.72 -21.61
N GLY A 258 2.01 0.98 -20.72
CA GLY A 258 3.13 0.08 -20.49
C GLY A 258 2.69 -1.27 -19.92
N TYR A 259 1.79 -1.26 -18.94
CA TYR A 259 1.18 -2.48 -18.39
C TYR A 259 0.53 -3.34 -19.49
N TYR A 260 -0.28 -2.76 -20.38
CA TYR A 260 -0.91 -3.52 -21.46
C TYR A 260 0.09 -4.11 -22.45
N LYS A 261 1.16 -3.39 -22.78
CA LYS A 261 2.21 -3.94 -23.66
C LYS A 261 2.88 -5.15 -23.02
N LEU A 262 3.09 -5.14 -21.70
CA LEU A 262 3.63 -6.29 -20.99
C LEU A 262 2.62 -7.45 -20.88
N MET A 263 1.34 -7.16 -20.64
CA MET A 263 0.30 -8.20 -20.67
C MET A 263 0.17 -8.85 -22.05
N ASP A 264 0.33 -8.08 -23.13
CA ASP A 264 0.38 -8.62 -24.50
C ASP A 264 1.53 -9.62 -24.67
N LEU A 265 2.72 -9.31 -24.13
CA LEU A 265 3.85 -10.26 -24.08
C LEU A 265 3.50 -11.52 -23.30
N LYS A 266 2.87 -11.39 -22.12
CA LYS A 266 2.41 -12.54 -21.32
C LYS A 266 1.45 -13.44 -22.10
N TRP A 267 0.42 -12.86 -22.72
CA TRP A 267 -0.56 -13.62 -23.47
C TRP A 267 0.04 -14.31 -24.69
N LYS A 268 1.01 -13.68 -25.36
CA LYS A 268 1.79 -14.33 -26.43
C LYS A 268 2.57 -15.53 -25.89
N ALA A 269 3.26 -15.39 -24.75
CA ALA A 269 3.98 -16.49 -24.12
C ALA A 269 3.04 -17.63 -23.69
N GLU A 270 1.89 -17.32 -23.09
CA GLU A 270 0.86 -18.29 -22.71
C GLU A 270 0.32 -19.05 -23.94
N ASN A 271 0.01 -18.34 -25.02
CA ASN A 271 -0.49 -18.95 -26.25
C ASN A 271 0.58 -19.82 -26.91
N PHE A 272 1.83 -19.35 -26.97
CA PHE A 272 2.96 -20.11 -27.47
C PHE A 272 3.15 -21.44 -26.72
N LEU A 273 3.02 -21.42 -25.39
CA LEU A 273 3.09 -22.63 -24.56
C LEU A 273 1.88 -23.55 -24.71
N LYS A 274 0.66 -22.99 -24.85
CA LYS A 274 -0.53 -23.81 -25.12
C LYS A 274 -0.43 -24.55 -26.44
N GLU A 275 0.13 -23.92 -27.47
CA GLU A 275 0.27 -24.50 -28.81
C GLU A 275 1.45 -25.48 -28.91
N ASN A 276 2.56 -25.20 -28.22
CA ASN A 276 3.84 -25.89 -28.46
C ASN A 276 4.42 -26.60 -27.22
N GLY A 277 3.76 -26.55 -26.05
CA GLY A 277 4.34 -26.96 -24.76
C GLY A 277 4.95 -28.36 -24.74
N SER A 278 4.24 -29.35 -25.28
CA SER A 278 4.71 -30.76 -25.33
C SER A 278 5.99 -30.93 -26.15
N PHE A 279 6.17 -30.11 -27.18
CA PHE A 279 7.36 -30.12 -28.04
C PHE A 279 8.51 -29.34 -27.39
N LEU A 280 8.19 -28.23 -26.74
CA LEU A 280 9.17 -27.35 -26.09
C LEU A 280 9.87 -28.00 -24.90
N GLU A 281 9.22 -28.92 -24.19
CA GLU A 281 9.83 -29.63 -23.05
C GLU A 281 11.15 -30.33 -23.43
N TRP A 282 11.26 -30.80 -24.68
CA TRP A 282 12.42 -31.52 -25.20
C TRP A 282 13.50 -30.61 -25.81
N ILE A 283 13.16 -29.35 -26.10
CA ILE A 283 14.03 -28.41 -26.83
C ILE A 283 14.57 -27.33 -25.92
N LEU A 284 13.75 -26.85 -24.99
CA LEU A 284 14.13 -25.78 -24.09
C LEU A 284 15.06 -26.29 -23.01
N THR A 285 16.24 -25.69 -22.95
CA THR A 285 17.13 -25.85 -21.80
C THR A 285 16.50 -25.20 -20.56
N ASP A 286 16.99 -25.54 -19.36
CA ASP A 286 16.50 -24.93 -18.10
C ASP A 286 16.55 -23.39 -18.13
N TYR A 287 17.61 -22.83 -18.74
CA TYR A 287 17.71 -21.39 -19.00
C TYR A 287 16.51 -20.80 -19.77
N HIS A 288 16.03 -21.46 -20.82
CA HIS A 288 14.89 -20.98 -21.59
C HIS A 288 13.57 -21.18 -20.82
N LYS A 289 13.48 -22.23 -19.99
CA LYS A 289 12.33 -22.46 -19.12
C LYS A 289 12.20 -21.34 -18.07
N ASP A 290 13.32 -20.92 -17.48
CA ASP A 290 13.34 -19.81 -16.51
C ASP A 290 13.01 -18.46 -17.15
N LEU A 291 13.45 -18.21 -18.39
CA LEU A 291 13.04 -17.03 -19.16
C LEU A 291 11.53 -17.01 -19.39
N LEU A 292 10.95 -18.13 -19.86
CA LEU A 292 9.50 -18.23 -20.06
C LEU A 292 8.74 -18.10 -18.74
N ALA A 293 9.23 -18.71 -17.66
CA ALA A 293 8.62 -18.60 -16.35
C ALA A 293 8.54 -17.13 -15.88
N ALA A 294 9.57 -16.32 -16.14
CA ALA A 294 9.57 -14.89 -15.81
C ALA A 294 8.46 -14.12 -16.55
N PHE A 295 8.08 -14.50 -17.76
CA PHE A 295 6.98 -13.87 -18.50
C PHE A 295 5.59 -14.32 -18.02
N LEU A 296 5.49 -15.51 -17.43
CA LEU A 296 4.21 -16.11 -17.00
C LEU A 296 3.83 -15.77 -15.56
N ASP A 297 4.73 -15.18 -14.77
CA ASP A 297 4.42 -14.66 -13.43
C ASP A 297 3.20 -13.71 -13.46
N ARG A 298 2.59 -13.41 -12.31
CA ARG A 298 1.43 -12.50 -12.19
C ARG A 298 1.63 -11.24 -13.03
N PHE A 299 2.84 -10.68 -12.98
CA PHE A 299 3.30 -9.63 -13.89
C PHE A 299 4.61 -10.06 -14.56
N PRO A 300 4.76 -9.91 -15.89
CA PRO A 300 5.98 -10.26 -16.60
C PRO A 300 7.21 -9.57 -16.03
N ARG A 301 8.30 -10.34 -15.93
CA ARG A 301 9.61 -9.89 -15.50
C ARG A 301 10.67 -10.29 -16.53
N VAL A 302 11.84 -9.65 -16.43
CA VAL A 302 13.03 -10.02 -17.20
C VAL A 302 13.91 -10.91 -16.34
N ALA A 303 14.22 -12.11 -16.82
CA ALA A 303 15.20 -12.96 -16.15
C ALA A 303 16.62 -12.43 -16.37
N GLN A 304 17.41 -12.40 -15.30
CA GLN A 304 18.83 -12.04 -15.32
C GLN A 304 19.65 -13.25 -14.87
N VAL A 305 20.78 -13.45 -15.55
CA VAL A 305 21.79 -14.44 -15.15
C VAL A 305 22.67 -13.80 -14.10
N GLY A 306 22.55 -14.23 -12.84
CA GLY A 306 23.48 -13.83 -11.78
C GLY A 306 24.79 -14.63 -11.84
N ASP A 307 25.82 -14.14 -11.13
CA ASP A 307 27.18 -14.72 -11.07
C ASP A 307 27.23 -16.19 -10.62
N LYS A 308 26.19 -16.70 -9.95
CA LYS A 308 26.13 -18.05 -9.36
C LYS A 308 25.19 -19.03 -10.06
N LYS A 309 24.82 -18.79 -11.33
CA LYS A 309 23.76 -19.57 -12.04
C LYS A 309 22.39 -19.54 -11.33
N SER A 310 22.18 -18.59 -10.42
CA SER A 310 20.86 -18.28 -9.87
C SER A 310 20.18 -17.27 -10.77
N PHE A 311 18.95 -17.56 -11.21
CA PHE A 311 18.12 -16.59 -11.91
C PHE A 311 17.56 -15.59 -10.91
N SER A 312 17.75 -14.31 -11.18
CA SER A 312 17.00 -13.22 -10.55
C SER A 312 16.06 -12.63 -11.56
N TRP A 313 14.92 -12.12 -11.11
CA TRP A 313 13.93 -11.49 -11.98
C TRP A 313 13.81 -10.01 -11.64
N ARG A 314 13.95 -9.15 -12.64
CA ARG A 314 13.74 -7.70 -12.50
C ARG A 314 12.49 -7.24 -13.25
N HIS A 315 12.03 -6.04 -12.95
CA HIS A 315 10.98 -5.39 -13.74
C HIS A 315 11.49 -4.98 -15.14
N PHE A 316 10.56 -4.95 -16.11
CA PHE A 316 10.83 -4.37 -17.42
C PHE A 316 11.03 -2.87 -17.29
N GLU A 317 12.05 -2.37 -17.97
CA GLU A 317 12.52 -0.99 -17.82
C GLU A 317 12.37 -0.18 -19.11
N SER A 318 12.32 -0.82 -20.28
CA SER A 318 12.28 -0.14 -21.59
C SER A 318 11.50 -0.93 -22.64
N ILE A 319 11.13 -0.26 -23.76
CA ILE A 319 10.53 -1.00 -24.90
C ILE A 319 11.53 -1.99 -25.50
N GLN A 320 12.83 -1.73 -25.39
CA GLN A 320 13.87 -2.61 -25.90
C GLN A 320 13.90 -3.93 -25.13
N ASP A 321 13.68 -3.91 -23.82
CA ASP A 321 13.50 -5.14 -23.03
C ASP A 321 12.33 -5.97 -23.59
N VAL A 322 11.21 -5.31 -23.92
CA VAL A 322 10.04 -5.99 -24.49
C VAL A 322 10.36 -6.57 -25.86
N ARG A 323 11.06 -5.82 -26.72
CA ARG A 323 11.48 -6.29 -28.06
C ARG A 323 12.49 -7.43 -28.00
N ASN A 324 13.33 -7.48 -26.97
CA ASN A 324 14.27 -8.58 -26.77
C ASN A 324 13.56 -9.85 -26.27
N ALA A 325 12.41 -9.70 -25.61
CA ALA A 325 11.60 -10.80 -25.11
C ALA A 325 10.65 -11.39 -26.17
N GLU A 326 10.16 -10.56 -27.11
CA GLU A 326 9.34 -10.98 -28.27
C GLU A 326 10.14 -11.79 -29.31
#